data_AF-A0A353LI85-F1
#
_entry.id   AF-A0A353LI85-F1
#
_cell.length_a   1.000
_cell.length_b   1.000
_cell.length_c   1.000
_cell.angle_alpha   90.00
_cell.angle_beta   90.00
_cell.angle_gamma   90.00
#
_symmetry.space_group_name_H-M   'P 1'
#
loop_
_entity.id
_entity.type
_entity.pdbx_description
1 polymer ?
#
loop_
_entity_poly.entity_id
_entity_poly.type
_entity_poly.pdbx_seq_one_letter_code
_entity_poly.pdbx_strand_id
1 'polypeptide(L)'
;FETGMMGQLSWKGKWITDTYDFNVKPAAYFRRAFKTDKTIKSARVYIAAAGLYELSINGKRIGDHRLDPTYTRFDRRNLYVTYDITENLQQGNNAVGVLLGNGWYNHQSTAVWYFDKAPWRARPKFCMDLHITYSDGTKEIIATDERWKTSQSPVIFNSIYTAEHYDARKEQPGWDTP
;
A
#
# COMPACT_ATOMS: atom_id res chain seq x y z
N PHE A 1 -11.46 -22.39 -2.95
CA PHE A 1 -11.80 -21.00 -2.58
C PHE A 1 -11.09 -20.67 -1.27
N GLU A 2 -10.68 -19.42 -1.07
CA GLU A 2 -10.07 -18.93 0.17
C GLU A 2 -10.88 -17.71 0.65
N THR A 3 -11.13 -17.59 1.95
CA THR A 3 -11.81 -16.42 2.51
C THR A 3 -10.82 -15.30 2.80
N GLY A 4 -11.20 -14.06 2.54
CA GLY A 4 -10.42 -12.89 2.95
C GLY A 4 -10.56 -12.56 4.45
N MET A 5 -10.09 -11.37 4.83
CA MET A 5 -10.27 -10.81 6.17
C MET A 5 -11.75 -10.52 6.45
N MET A 6 -12.32 -11.19 7.46
CA MET A 6 -13.72 -11.03 7.85
C MET A 6 -13.84 -10.21 9.14
N GLY A 7 -14.42 -9.02 9.01
CA GLY A 7 -14.62 -8.11 10.13
C GLY A 7 -13.36 -7.30 10.49
N GLN A 8 -13.56 -6.19 11.18
CA GLN A 8 -12.48 -5.25 11.50
C GLN A 8 -11.48 -5.82 12.52
N LEU A 9 -11.93 -6.68 13.43
CA LEU A 9 -11.09 -7.26 14.49
C LEU A 9 -10.02 -8.25 14.00
N SER A 10 -10.15 -8.73 12.76
CA SER A 10 -9.13 -9.57 12.13
C SER A 10 -7.87 -8.79 11.79
N TRP A 11 -7.98 -7.48 11.54
CA TRP A 11 -6.86 -6.63 11.16
C TRP A 11 -5.97 -6.33 12.38
N LYS A 12 -4.65 -6.42 12.19
CA LYS A 12 -3.63 -6.01 13.17
C LYS A 12 -2.99 -4.69 12.79
N GLY A 13 -2.93 -4.39 11.50
CA GLY A 13 -2.45 -3.14 10.94
C GLY A 13 -3.25 -1.93 11.40
N LYS A 14 -2.54 -0.81 11.51
CA LYS A 14 -3.12 0.52 11.68
C LYS A 14 -3.12 1.24 10.34
N TRP A 15 -4.08 2.13 10.14
CA TRP A 15 -4.02 3.06 9.02
C TRP A 15 -2.83 4.01 9.20
N ILE A 16 -1.90 3.99 8.25
CA ILE A 16 -0.72 4.88 8.23
C ILE A 16 -0.76 5.81 7.02
N THR A 17 -0.15 6.97 7.17
CA THR A 17 0.00 8.03 6.15
C THR A 17 1.39 8.66 6.32
N ASP A 18 1.82 9.48 5.37
CA ASP A 18 3.15 10.11 5.37
C ASP A 18 3.17 11.43 6.15
N THR A 19 2.09 11.70 6.90
CA THR A 19 1.86 12.81 7.83
C THR A 19 1.91 14.22 7.24
N TYR A 20 2.19 14.35 5.94
CA TYR A 20 2.10 15.62 5.22
C TYR A 20 0.66 16.09 5.05
N ASP A 21 0.51 17.40 4.82
CA ASP A 21 -0.76 17.99 4.43
C ASP A 21 -1.27 17.41 3.09
N PHE A 22 -2.59 17.34 2.92
CA PHE A 22 -3.20 16.75 1.73
C PHE A 22 -2.96 17.55 0.44
N ASN A 23 -2.47 18.81 0.51
CA ASN A 23 -2.06 19.59 -0.65
C ASN A 23 -0.64 19.28 -1.14
N VAL A 24 0.13 18.47 -0.41
CA VAL A 24 1.42 17.97 -0.90
C VAL A 24 1.18 17.05 -2.11
N LYS A 25 1.83 17.38 -3.24
CA LYS A 25 1.56 16.75 -4.54
C LYS A 25 2.23 15.39 -4.76
N PRO A 26 3.51 15.20 -4.37
CA PRO A 26 4.19 13.92 -4.62
C PRO A 26 3.46 12.74 -3.97
N ALA A 27 3.45 11.59 -4.64
CA ALA A 27 3.07 10.32 -4.03
C ALA A 27 4.15 9.86 -3.04
N ALA A 28 3.76 9.04 -2.09
CA ALA A 28 4.66 8.57 -1.03
C ALA A 28 5.07 7.12 -1.27
N TYR A 29 6.35 6.84 -1.07
CA TYR A 29 6.84 5.50 -0.81
C TYR A 29 6.68 5.16 0.66
N PHE A 30 6.29 3.92 0.95
CA PHE A 30 6.32 3.32 2.27
C PHE A 30 7.05 2.00 2.20
N ARG A 31 8.01 1.78 3.11
CA ARG A 31 8.76 0.53 3.15
C ARG A 31 8.86 -0.05 4.55
N ARG A 32 8.90 -1.37 4.63
CA ARG A 32 9.27 -2.12 5.83
C ARG A 32 10.17 -3.29 5.47
N ALA A 33 11.34 -3.34 6.10
CA ALA A 33 12.21 -4.51 6.07
C ALA A 33 11.84 -5.46 7.21
N PHE A 34 11.97 -6.77 6.96
CA PHE A 34 11.75 -7.81 7.95
C PHE A 34 12.57 -9.05 7.60
N LYS A 35 12.70 -9.98 8.55
CA LYS A 35 13.47 -11.20 8.37
C LYS A 35 12.58 -12.42 8.60
N THR A 36 12.75 -13.46 7.81
CA THR A 36 12.04 -14.72 7.95
C THR A 36 13.04 -15.88 7.89
N ASP A 37 13.25 -16.56 9.01
CA ASP A 37 14.30 -17.58 9.15
C ASP A 37 13.78 -19.01 8.99
N LYS A 38 12.46 -19.17 8.94
CA LYS A 38 11.77 -20.46 8.84
C LYS A 38 11.28 -20.72 7.41
N THR A 39 11.13 -21.99 7.05
CA THR A 39 10.53 -22.37 5.76
C THR A 39 9.08 -21.90 5.67
N ILE A 40 8.80 -21.07 4.67
CA ILE A 40 7.48 -20.53 4.40
C ILE A 40 6.62 -21.60 3.73
N LYS A 41 5.42 -21.83 4.27
CA LYS A 41 4.40 -22.70 3.68
C LYS A 41 3.44 -21.90 2.80
N SER A 42 3.02 -20.73 3.27
CA SER A 42 2.19 -19.81 2.50
C SER A 42 2.33 -18.39 3.03
N ALA A 43 2.12 -17.40 2.15
CA ALA A 43 2.04 -16.01 2.53
C ALA A 43 0.93 -15.26 1.78
N ARG A 44 0.22 -14.39 2.50
CA ARG A 44 -0.86 -13.56 1.98
C ARG A 44 -0.64 -12.11 2.38
N VAL A 45 -0.92 -11.18 1.47
CA VAL A 45 -1.04 -9.76 1.81
C VAL A 45 -2.49 -9.37 1.70
N TYR A 46 -3.00 -8.67 2.72
CA TYR A 46 -4.29 -8.00 2.71
C TYR A 46 -4.02 -6.51 2.82
N ILE A 47 -4.42 -5.72 1.83
CA ILE A 47 -4.15 -4.28 1.78
C ILE A 47 -5.42 -3.50 1.46
N ALA A 48 -5.78 -2.59 2.36
CA ALA A 48 -6.82 -1.59 2.16
C ALA A 48 -6.16 -0.22 1.96
N ALA A 49 -6.67 0.58 1.02
CA ALA A 49 -6.16 1.92 0.79
C ALA A 49 -7.30 2.93 0.60
N ALA A 50 -7.09 4.11 1.18
CA ALA A 50 -7.82 5.32 0.87
C ALA A 50 -6.91 6.16 -0.02
N GLY A 51 -7.07 5.97 -1.32
CA GLY A 51 -6.11 6.37 -2.36
C GLY A 51 -6.01 5.27 -3.40
N LEU A 52 -4.88 5.23 -4.11
CA LEU A 52 -4.48 4.10 -4.95
C LEU A 52 -3.10 3.62 -4.50
N TYR A 53 -2.77 2.36 -4.75
CA TYR A 53 -1.44 1.86 -4.43
C TYR A 53 -0.84 0.95 -5.51
N GLU A 54 0.48 0.87 -5.49
CA GLU A 54 1.23 -0.25 -6.06
C GLU A 54 2.02 -0.94 -4.95
N LEU A 55 1.89 -2.26 -4.86
CA LEU A 55 2.58 -3.10 -3.89
C LEU A 55 3.79 -3.77 -4.54
N SER A 56 4.91 -3.79 -3.84
CA SER A 56 6.09 -4.56 -4.22
C SER A 56 6.62 -5.39 -3.04
N ILE A 57 7.20 -6.54 -3.37
CA ILE A 57 7.93 -7.41 -2.46
C ILE A 57 9.28 -7.71 -3.10
N ASN A 58 10.37 -7.42 -2.38
CA ASN A 58 11.74 -7.67 -2.83
C ASN A 58 12.02 -7.12 -4.25
N GLY A 59 11.61 -5.86 -4.50
CA GLY A 59 11.76 -5.18 -5.79
C GLY A 59 10.84 -5.66 -6.92
N LYS A 60 9.93 -6.61 -6.66
CA LYS A 60 8.97 -7.10 -7.65
C LYS A 60 7.57 -6.60 -7.34
N ARG A 61 6.93 -5.98 -8.33
CA ARG A 61 5.51 -5.61 -8.26
C ARG A 61 4.64 -6.85 -8.05
N ILE A 62 3.67 -6.74 -7.15
CA ILE A 62 2.69 -7.79 -6.87
C ILE A 62 1.38 -7.51 -7.61
N GLY A 63 0.82 -8.57 -8.20
CA GLY A 63 -0.42 -8.52 -8.98
C GLY A 63 -0.25 -7.86 -10.35
N ASP A 64 -1.28 -8.04 -11.19
CA ASP A 64 -1.39 -7.46 -12.53
C ASP A 64 -2.43 -6.32 -12.58
N HIS A 65 -3.10 -6.05 -11.46
CA HIS A 65 -4.08 -4.98 -11.34
C HIS A 65 -3.47 -3.59 -11.53
N ARG A 66 -4.30 -2.65 -11.95
CA ARG A 66 -3.99 -1.23 -12.08
C ARG A 66 -5.09 -0.44 -11.39
N LEU A 67 -4.71 0.67 -10.75
CA LEU A 67 -5.64 1.55 -10.06
C LEU A 67 -6.43 0.83 -8.94
N ASP A 68 -5.76 -0.08 -8.23
CA ASP A 68 -6.31 -0.73 -7.04
C ASP A 68 -6.37 0.21 -5.83
N PRO A 69 -7.36 0.04 -4.93
CA PRO A 69 -8.35 -1.04 -4.90
C PRO A 69 -9.66 -0.77 -5.65
N THR A 70 -9.88 0.45 -6.17
CA THR A 70 -11.12 1.04 -6.76
C THR A 70 -11.82 2.07 -5.87
N TYR A 71 -12.63 2.91 -6.51
CA TYR A 71 -13.37 4.00 -5.88
C TYR A 71 -14.60 3.48 -5.10
N THR A 72 -14.71 3.96 -3.87
CA THR A 72 -15.91 3.88 -3.05
C THR A 72 -16.12 5.21 -2.33
N ARG A 73 -17.25 5.35 -1.63
CA ARG A 73 -17.41 6.42 -0.65
C ARG A 73 -16.54 6.12 0.59
N PHE A 74 -15.32 6.66 0.63
CA PHE A 74 -14.26 6.27 1.58
C PHE A 74 -14.60 6.51 3.07
N ASP A 75 -15.54 7.42 3.37
CA ASP A 75 -16.10 7.63 4.72
C ASP A 75 -17.13 6.57 5.15
N ARG A 76 -17.51 5.66 4.24
CA ARG A 76 -18.48 4.58 4.48
C ARG A 76 -17.89 3.20 4.29
N ARG A 77 -17.07 3.02 3.25
CA ARG A 77 -16.51 1.72 2.88
C ARG A 77 -15.17 1.92 2.21
N ASN A 78 -14.17 1.19 2.68
CA ASN A 78 -12.89 1.02 2.00
C ASN A 78 -12.79 -0.44 1.57
N LEU A 79 -12.36 -0.66 0.33
CA LEU A 79 -12.10 -2.00 -0.18
C LEU A 79 -10.67 -2.39 0.15
N TYR A 80 -10.44 -3.70 0.26
CA TYR A 80 -9.12 -4.27 0.36
C TYR A 80 -8.95 -5.35 -0.70
N VAL A 81 -7.70 -5.61 -1.07
CA VAL A 81 -7.31 -6.66 -2.01
C VAL A 81 -6.43 -7.66 -1.28
N THR A 82 -6.55 -8.93 -1.68
CA THR A 82 -5.72 -10.02 -1.18
C THR A 82 -4.80 -10.50 -2.30
N TYR A 83 -3.53 -10.69 -1.99
CA TYR A 83 -2.56 -11.30 -2.89
C TYR A 83 -1.92 -12.54 -2.27
N ASP A 84 -1.70 -13.58 -3.08
CA ASP A 84 -0.74 -14.63 -2.76
C ASP A 84 0.66 -14.12 -3.09
N ILE A 85 1.52 -14.08 -2.08
CA ILE A 85 2.92 -13.65 -2.23
C ILE A 85 3.91 -14.73 -1.81
N THR A 86 3.45 -15.99 -1.72
CA THR A 86 4.25 -17.11 -1.20
C THR A 86 5.58 -17.25 -1.93
N GLU A 87 5.57 -17.12 -3.26
CA GLU A 87 6.75 -17.25 -4.11
C GLU A 87 7.59 -15.97 -4.21
N ASN A 88 7.11 -14.86 -3.66
CA ASN A 88 7.80 -13.57 -3.70
C ASN A 88 8.69 -13.35 -2.47
N LEU A 89 8.49 -14.13 -1.40
CA LEU A 89 9.31 -14.09 -0.20
C LEU A 89 10.51 -15.03 -0.33
N GLN A 90 11.59 -14.68 0.37
CA GLN A 90 12.81 -15.47 0.44
C GLN A 90 13.19 -15.74 1.89
N GLN A 91 14.02 -16.76 2.14
CA GLN A 91 14.60 -16.95 3.46
C GLN A 91 15.60 -15.83 3.77
N GLY A 92 15.61 -15.35 5.02
CA GLY A 92 16.41 -14.23 5.46
C GLY A 92 15.72 -12.88 5.25
N ASN A 93 16.45 -11.90 4.73
CA ASN A 93 15.97 -10.52 4.64
C ASN A 93 14.94 -10.36 3.52
N ASN A 94 13.84 -9.67 3.82
CA ASN A 94 12.78 -9.31 2.89
C ASN A 94 12.43 -7.82 3.06
N ALA A 95 11.89 -7.22 2.00
CA ALA A 95 11.33 -5.88 2.05
C ALA A 95 9.96 -5.86 1.36
N VAL A 96 9.03 -5.13 1.97
CA VAL A 96 7.75 -4.75 1.36
C VAL A 96 7.76 -3.25 1.08
N GLY A 97 7.33 -2.89 -0.13
CA GLY A 97 7.19 -1.52 -0.62
C GLY A 97 5.75 -1.22 -1.02
N VAL A 98 5.29 0.00 -0.73
CA VAL A 98 4.00 0.52 -1.20
C VAL A 98 4.24 1.92 -1.78
N LEU A 99 3.94 2.12 -3.06
CA LEU A 99 3.78 3.45 -3.65
C LEU A 99 2.32 3.86 -3.49
N LEU A 100 2.06 4.95 -2.77
CA LEU A 100 0.72 5.40 -2.42
C LEU A 100 0.35 6.70 -3.14
N GLY A 101 -0.62 6.59 -4.05
CA GLY A 101 -1.15 7.68 -4.88
C GLY A 101 -2.47 8.26 -4.34
N ASN A 102 -2.82 9.43 -4.84
CA ASN A 102 -4.00 10.20 -4.41
C ASN A 102 -5.32 9.53 -4.79
N GLY A 103 -5.40 9.00 -6.02
CA GLY A 103 -6.64 8.44 -6.56
C GLY A 103 -7.84 9.39 -6.50
N TRP A 104 -9.00 8.81 -6.21
CA TRP A 104 -10.24 9.54 -5.91
C TRP A 104 -10.34 10.02 -4.46
N TYR A 105 -9.43 9.57 -3.59
CA TYR A 105 -9.47 9.90 -2.16
C TYR A 105 -8.94 11.32 -1.90
N ASN A 106 -7.77 11.64 -2.47
CA ASN A 106 -7.15 12.95 -2.35
C ASN A 106 -7.12 13.70 -3.69
N HIS A 107 -8.28 13.83 -4.33
CA HIS A 107 -8.32 14.36 -5.69
C HIS A 107 -7.79 15.80 -5.74
N GLN A 108 -6.73 16.01 -6.53
CA GLN A 108 -6.01 17.28 -6.60
C GLN A 108 -6.57 18.25 -7.64
N SER A 109 -7.19 17.72 -8.70
CA SER A 109 -7.73 18.52 -9.79
C SER A 109 -9.15 18.98 -9.46
N THR A 110 -9.44 20.25 -9.67
CA THR A 110 -10.82 20.74 -9.66
C THR A 110 -11.54 20.26 -10.91
N ALA A 111 -12.77 19.75 -10.72
CA ALA A 111 -13.62 19.26 -11.79
C ALA A 111 -15.10 19.32 -11.40
N VAL A 112 -15.99 19.11 -12.36
CA VAL A 112 -17.45 19.28 -12.20
C VAL A 112 -18.09 18.42 -11.11
N TRP A 113 -17.43 17.33 -10.71
CA TRP A 113 -17.89 16.42 -9.66
C TRP A 113 -17.40 16.79 -8.25
N TYR A 114 -16.59 17.84 -8.12
CA TYR A 114 -16.10 18.39 -6.84
C TYR A 114 -15.46 17.38 -5.89
N PHE A 115 -14.75 16.36 -6.42
CA PHE A 115 -13.99 15.41 -5.60
C PHE A 115 -12.88 16.08 -4.79
N ASP A 116 -12.36 17.22 -5.27
CA ASP A 116 -11.44 18.09 -4.55
C ASP A 116 -12.05 18.71 -3.27
N LYS A 117 -13.39 18.68 -3.14
CA LYS A 117 -14.15 19.15 -1.96
C LYS A 117 -14.87 18.02 -1.23
N ALA A 118 -14.56 16.77 -1.54
CA ALA A 118 -15.24 15.63 -0.92
C ALA A 118 -15.00 15.59 0.60
N PRO A 119 -16.01 15.24 1.42
CA PRO A 119 -15.90 15.28 2.88
C PRO A 119 -14.90 14.27 3.46
N TRP A 120 -14.53 13.24 2.71
CA TRP A 120 -13.51 12.26 3.08
C TRP A 120 -12.09 12.66 2.68
N ARG A 121 -11.93 13.75 1.91
CA ARG A 121 -10.64 14.12 1.31
C ARG A 121 -9.61 14.37 2.40
N ALA A 122 -8.52 13.63 2.33
CA ALA A 122 -7.36 13.80 3.20
C ALA A 122 -6.11 13.24 2.50
N ARG A 123 -4.95 13.31 3.17
CA ARG A 123 -3.71 12.71 2.68
C ARG A 123 -3.88 11.19 2.55
N PRO A 124 -3.44 10.55 1.45
CA PRO A 124 -3.61 9.12 1.24
C PRO A 124 -3.09 8.29 2.41
N LYS A 125 -3.80 7.21 2.70
CA LYS A 125 -3.49 6.31 3.81
C LYS A 125 -3.81 4.87 3.44
N PHE A 126 -3.12 3.93 4.06
CA PHE A 126 -3.38 2.50 3.85
C PHE A 126 -3.24 1.71 5.16
N CYS A 127 -3.88 0.56 5.20
CA CYS A 127 -3.76 -0.44 6.25
C CYS A 127 -3.44 -1.77 5.59
N MET A 128 -2.43 -2.47 6.08
CA MET A 128 -1.99 -3.73 5.48
C MET A 128 -1.54 -4.73 6.54
N ASP A 129 -1.92 -5.98 6.34
CA ASP A 129 -1.37 -7.14 7.05
C ASP A 129 -0.77 -8.12 6.04
N LEU A 130 0.50 -8.48 6.25
CA LEU A 130 1.15 -9.59 5.55
C LEU A 130 1.22 -10.78 6.51
N HIS A 131 0.48 -11.84 6.20
CA HIS A 131 0.38 -13.06 6.99
C HIS A 131 1.31 -14.12 6.40
N ILE A 132 2.20 -14.66 7.23
CA ILE A 132 3.10 -15.76 6.89
C ILE A 132 2.71 -16.97 7.72
N THR A 133 2.51 -18.11 7.06
CA THR A 133 2.40 -19.42 7.72
C THR A 133 3.63 -20.22 7.40
N TYR A 134 4.29 -20.74 8.44
CA TYR A 134 5.49 -21.55 8.32
C TYR A 134 5.17 -23.04 8.24
N SER A 135 6.13 -23.83 7.73
CA SER A 135 5.97 -25.29 7.63
C SER A 135 5.86 -25.98 8.98
N ASP A 136 6.36 -25.36 10.06
CA ASP A 136 6.21 -25.83 11.45
C ASP A 136 4.82 -25.49 12.07
N GLY A 137 3.94 -24.84 11.31
CA GLY A 137 2.61 -24.43 11.74
C GLY A 137 2.56 -23.08 12.48
N THR A 138 3.70 -22.48 12.82
CA THR A 138 3.74 -21.14 13.41
C THR A 138 3.35 -20.07 12.39
N LYS A 139 2.90 -18.91 12.89
CA LYS A 139 2.44 -17.79 12.06
C LYS A 139 3.10 -16.49 12.48
N GLU A 140 3.30 -15.62 11.51
CA GLU A 140 3.80 -14.27 11.71
C GLU A 140 2.96 -13.27 10.93
N ILE A 141 2.80 -12.07 11.49
CA ILE A 141 2.07 -10.98 10.85
C ILE A 141 2.97 -9.75 10.82
N ILE A 142 3.25 -9.26 9.60
CA ILE A 142 3.94 -8.00 9.36
C ILE A 142 2.86 -6.96 9.02
N ALA A 143 2.53 -6.13 9.99
CA ALA A 143 1.40 -5.19 9.92
C ALA A 143 1.85 -3.75 9.61
N THR A 144 0.94 -2.88 9.19
CA THR A 144 1.19 -1.43 9.15
C THR A 144 1.23 -0.84 10.56
N ASP A 145 2.36 -0.22 10.90
CA ASP A 145 2.64 0.36 12.21
C ASP A 145 3.71 1.46 12.09
N GLU A 146 4.15 2.00 13.22
CA GLU A 146 5.16 3.07 13.31
C GLU A 146 6.57 2.65 12.86
N ARG A 147 6.82 1.35 12.62
CA ARG A 147 8.13 0.87 12.12
C ARG A 147 8.28 1.04 10.62
N TRP A 148 7.20 1.36 9.92
CA TRP A 148 7.25 1.71 8.51
C TRP A 148 7.97 3.03 8.30
N LYS A 149 8.82 3.07 7.29
CA LYS A 149 9.50 4.30 6.85
C LYS A 149 8.79 4.83 5.62
N THR A 150 8.77 6.15 5.47
CA THR A 150 8.16 6.82 4.32
C THR A 150 9.12 7.84 3.70
N SER A 151 8.96 8.09 2.41
CA SER A 151 9.72 9.07 1.63
C SER A 151 8.86 9.56 0.47
N GLN A 152 9.14 10.74 -0.06
CA GLN A 152 8.52 11.16 -1.33
C GLN A 152 9.06 10.32 -2.48
N SER A 153 8.19 9.98 -3.42
CA SER A 153 8.53 9.21 -4.62
C SER A 153 8.91 10.14 -5.80
N PRO A 154 9.47 9.59 -6.90
CA PRO A 154 9.64 10.30 -8.16
C PRO A 154 8.32 10.70 -8.85
N VAL A 155 7.17 10.16 -8.43
CA VAL A 155 5.85 10.65 -8.86
C VAL A 155 5.56 11.96 -8.12
N ILE A 156 5.89 13.09 -8.73
CA ILE A 156 5.79 14.42 -8.11
C ILE A 156 4.40 15.06 -8.20
N PHE A 157 3.52 14.50 -9.05
CA PHE A 157 2.10 14.83 -9.14
C PHE A 157 1.34 13.64 -9.71
N ASN A 158 0.14 13.35 -9.20
CA ASN A 158 -0.74 12.32 -9.74
C ASN A 158 -2.20 12.71 -9.52
N SER A 159 -3.00 12.62 -10.58
CA SER A 159 -4.43 12.89 -10.57
C SER A 159 -5.14 12.10 -11.68
N ILE A 160 -6.26 11.48 -11.32
CA ILE A 160 -7.07 10.66 -12.25
C ILE A 160 -7.55 11.45 -13.47
N TYR A 161 -7.81 12.75 -13.34
CA TYR A 161 -8.39 13.55 -14.42
C TYR A 161 -7.38 14.21 -15.34
N THR A 162 -6.15 14.43 -14.88
CA THR A 162 -5.20 15.27 -15.62
C THR A 162 -4.01 14.47 -16.08
N ALA A 163 -3.12 14.09 -15.18
CA ALA A 163 -1.91 13.37 -15.52
C ALA A 163 -1.20 12.82 -14.27
N GLU A 164 -0.14 12.08 -14.55
CA GLU A 164 0.98 11.87 -13.64
C GLU A 164 2.19 12.67 -14.14
N HIS A 165 2.91 13.34 -13.25
CA HIS A 165 4.23 13.91 -13.54
C HIS A 165 5.29 13.14 -12.76
N TYR A 166 6.33 12.71 -13.46
CA TYR A 166 7.40 11.87 -12.93
C TYR A 166 8.77 12.55 -13.12
N ASP A 167 9.57 12.59 -12.06
CA ASP A 167 10.94 13.11 -12.07
C ASP A 167 11.93 11.98 -11.76
N ALA A 168 12.53 11.41 -12.80
CA ALA A 168 13.48 10.29 -12.67
C ALA A 168 14.73 10.62 -11.84
N ARG A 169 15.06 11.90 -11.66
CA ARG A 169 16.19 12.32 -10.79
C ARG A 169 15.94 12.06 -9.31
N LYS A 170 14.68 11.80 -8.94
CA LYS A 170 14.23 11.48 -7.58
C LYS A 170 14.05 9.98 -7.34
N GLU A 171 14.40 9.14 -8.32
CA GLU A 171 14.39 7.70 -8.14
C GLU A 171 15.31 7.30 -6.99
N GLN A 172 14.86 6.32 -6.21
CA GLN A 172 15.60 5.74 -5.11
C GLN A 172 15.83 4.26 -5.44
N PRO A 173 16.87 3.91 -6.22
CA PRO A 173 17.14 2.52 -6.59
C PRO A 173 17.26 1.63 -5.36
N GLY A 174 16.57 0.47 -5.38
CA GLY A 174 16.57 -0.49 -4.27
C GLY A 174 15.75 -0.07 -3.04
N TRP A 175 14.90 0.95 -3.13
CA TRP A 175 14.08 1.38 -1.98
C TRP A 175 13.15 0.27 -1.45
N ASP A 176 12.74 -0.67 -2.29
CA ASP A 176 11.85 -1.79 -1.97
C ASP A 176 12.56 -3.16 -2.03
N THR A 177 13.89 -3.18 -2.00
CA THR A 177 14.70 -4.39 -1.85
C THR A 177 15.20 -4.56 -0.40
N PRO A 178 15.55 -5.79 0.01
CA PRO A 178 16.17 -6.07 1.31
C PRO A 178 17.49 -5.34 1.54
#